data_AF-A0A7W1TIX9-F1
#
_entry.id   AF-A0A7W1TIX9-F1
#
_cell.length_a   1.000
_cell.length_b   1.000
_cell.length_c   1.000
_cell.angle_alpha   90.00
_cell.angle_beta   90.00
_cell.angle_gamma   90.00
#
_symmetry.space_group_name_H-M   'P 1'
#
loop_
_entity.id
_entity.type
_entity.pdbx_description
1 polymer ?
#
loop_
_entity_poly.entity_id
_entity_poly.type
_entity_poly.pdbx_seq_one_letter_code
_entity_poly.pdbx_strand_id
1 'polypeptide(L)'
;MFEKGLRSFLILVVLAVLSACGGTPATTTSSTATQGAATSSSSTMAATTETSAATMVAATDTSTTTMTAATETSAATMAAATDTSTAATAAATDTSAATMTAATDTTTATMAAATDTSTATMAATGAAATAAGSGAAGGAKTYILVPKALGNPYFDTANKGAQQAAKELGVTVTYQGPATADATQQIQLINSLIAQNVSGLAISADDSDALVPAGKQAMDAKIPVVTWDSAIAPGGRMVHINQAVAADIAAIQIKMASDLAGGAGKIAILSATSTAPNQNEWIGLMKEELKKPDYAKLQLVDTVYGDDQDEKSYTEAQGLMKKYPDLKVIIAPTTVGIASSARAVQDAKLVGKVFVTGLGTPNQMRDYVKSGAAPQFALWNPSDLGYLAIQTLDAVASGKIKGQPGDTFTAGKLGSYTIDKDGVVLLGKPTVFNKDNIDQFNF
;
A
#
# COMPACT_ATOMS: atom_id res chain seq x y z
N MET A 1 -44.89 -8.13 -2.13
CA MET A 1 -45.89 -7.08 -1.82
C MET A 1 -45.72 -6.43 -0.45
N PHE A 2 -44.88 -6.95 0.47
CA PHE A 2 -44.69 -6.37 1.81
C PHE A 2 -43.58 -5.29 1.91
N GLU A 3 -42.65 -5.18 0.95
CA GLU A 3 -41.59 -4.13 1.00
C GLU A 3 -42.02 -2.77 0.42
N LYS A 4 -42.95 -2.74 -0.54
CA LYS A 4 -43.44 -1.47 -1.12
C LYS A 4 -44.37 -0.70 -0.16
N GLY A 5 -45.07 -1.39 0.74
CA GLY A 5 -45.96 -0.77 1.72
C GLY A 5 -45.22 -0.01 2.82
N LEU A 6 -44.04 -0.48 3.23
CA LEU A 6 -43.29 0.11 4.34
C LEU A 6 -42.60 1.44 3.94
N ARG A 7 -42.16 1.56 2.68
CA ARG A 7 -41.58 2.81 2.14
C ARG A 7 -42.63 3.91 1.94
N SER A 8 -43.83 3.57 1.48
CA SER A 8 -44.92 4.55 1.37
C SER A 8 -45.43 5.01 2.74
N PHE A 9 -45.41 4.15 3.76
CA PHE A 9 -45.85 4.52 5.10
C PHE A 9 -44.84 5.46 5.81
N LEU A 10 -43.54 5.28 5.59
CA LEU A 10 -42.51 6.17 6.15
C LEU A 10 -42.52 7.58 5.51
N ILE A 11 -42.83 7.66 4.21
CA ILE A 11 -42.92 8.95 3.49
C ILE A 11 -44.21 9.70 3.86
N LEU A 12 -45.33 9.00 4.08
CA LEU A 12 -46.60 9.64 4.46
C LEU A 12 -46.56 10.21 5.89
N VAL A 13 -45.83 9.58 6.81
CA VAL A 13 -45.68 10.07 8.20
C VAL A 13 -44.83 11.35 8.28
N VAL A 14 -43.87 11.54 7.36
CA VAL A 14 -43.09 12.78 7.26
C VAL A 14 -43.91 13.92 6.64
N LEU A 15 -44.78 13.63 5.67
CA LEU A 15 -45.64 14.67 5.06
C LEU A 15 -46.75 15.18 5.99
N ALA A 16 -47.26 14.33 6.89
CA ALA A 16 -48.35 14.71 7.79
C ALA A 16 -47.96 15.74 8.87
N VAL A 17 -46.66 15.94 9.12
CA VAL A 17 -46.17 16.93 10.10
C VAL A 17 -45.96 18.32 9.47
N LEU A 18 -45.93 18.44 8.14
CA LEU A 18 -45.58 19.67 7.44
C LEU A 18 -46.77 20.45 6.84
N SER A 19 -48.00 19.94 6.92
CA SER A 19 -49.17 20.56 6.28
C SER A 19 -49.82 21.71 7.09
N ALA A 20 -49.12 22.29 8.07
CA ALA A 20 -49.64 23.40 8.85
C ALA A 20 -48.56 24.42 9.23
N CYS A 21 -48.14 25.26 8.26
CA CYS A 21 -47.80 26.67 8.50
C CYS A 21 -47.54 27.37 7.16
N GLY A 22 -48.30 28.44 6.91
CA GLY A 22 -48.09 29.35 5.79
C GLY A 22 -46.77 30.11 5.91
N GLY A 23 -46.26 30.55 4.76
CA GLY A 23 -44.91 31.09 4.59
C GLY A 23 -44.53 32.21 5.56
N THR A 24 -43.40 32.03 6.23
CA THR A 24 -42.52 33.07 6.78
C THR A 24 -41.13 32.44 6.96
N PRO A 25 -40.01 33.16 6.76
CA PRO A 25 -38.67 32.60 6.99
C PRO A 25 -38.49 32.23 8.47
N ALA A 26 -38.25 30.95 8.76
CA ALA A 26 -38.02 30.50 10.13
C ALA A 26 -36.66 30.99 10.64
N THR A 27 -36.66 31.84 11.66
CA THR A 27 -35.47 32.16 12.47
C THR A 27 -35.55 31.34 13.75
N THR A 28 -34.95 30.16 13.74
CA THR A 28 -34.80 29.30 14.93
C THR A 28 -33.39 28.73 14.95
N THR A 29 -32.67 28.98 16.04
CA THR A 29 -31.41 28.31 16.38
C THR A 29 -31.71 26.87 16.77
N SER A 30 -31.76 25.97 15.78
CA SER A 30 -31.82 24.52 15.96
C SER A 30 -30.62 23.87 15.27
N SER A 31 -30.16 22.72 15.76
CA SER A 31 -29.04 21.98 15.17
C SER A 31 -29.27 21.59 13.71
N THR A 32 -30.51 21.63 13.23
CA THR A 32 -30.90 21.22 11.87
C THR A 32 -31.97 22.17 11.33
N ALA A 33 -31.84 22.61 10.09
CA ALA A 33 -32.84 23.41 9.37
C ALA A 33 -33.50 22.58 8.26
N THR A 34 -34.83 22.52 8.24
CA THR A 34 -35.60 21.80 7.22
C THR A 34 -36.72 22.66 6.67
N GLN A 35 -36.81 22.79 5.34
CA GLN A 35 -37.89 23.54 4.67
C GLN A 35 -38.61 22.65 3.64
N GLY A 36 -39.94 22.57 3.76
CA GLY A 36 -40.83 22.08 2.71
C GLY A 36 -41.41 23.26 1.94
N ALA A 37 -41.38 23.19 0.60
CA ALA A 37 -42.00 24.22 -0.23
C ALA A 37 -43.54 24.05 -0.30
N ALA A 38 -44.27 25.15 -0.51
CA ALA A 38 -45.68 25.10 -0.94
C ALA A 38 -45.74 25.13 -2.48
N THR A 39 -46.81 24.57 -3.06
CA THR A 39 -47.06 24.57 -4.51
C THR A 39 -47.03 26.00 -5.06
N SER A 40 -45.97 26.35 -5.77
CA SER A 40 -45.69 27.69 -6.29
C SER A 40 -44.74 27.59 -7.48
N SER A 41 -44.68 28.62 -8.34
CA SER A 41 -43.82 28.58 -9.52
C SER A 41 -42.33 28.50 -9.19
N SER A 42 -41.88 28.89 -7.99
CA SER A 42 -40.47 28.86 -7.58
C SER A 42 -40.33 28.71 -6.07
N SER A 43 -39.34 27.90 -5.63
CA SER A 43 -39.02 27.73 -4.21
C SER A 43 -37.54 28.03 -3.92
N THR A 44 -37.26 28.69 -2.79
CA THR A 44 -35.89 29.07 -2.40
C THR A 44 -35.69 28.93 -0.89
N MET A 45 -34.60 28.26 -0.49
CA MET A 45 -34.16 28.13 0.90
C MET A 45 -32.78 28.76 1.03
N ALA A 46 -32.66 29.73 1.92
CA ALA A 46 -31.38 30.29 2.34
C ALA A 46 -31.28 30.14 3.86
N ALA A 47 -30.35 29.31 4.33
CA ALA A 47 -30.03 29.25 5.75
C ALA A 47 -29.18 30.48 6.12
N THR A 48 -29.60 31.25 7.13
CA THR A 48 -28.96 32.53 7.49
C THR A 48 -28.15 32.46 8.79
N THR A 49 -28.11 31.30 9.45
CA THR A 49 -27.39 31.06 10.72
C THR A 49 -26.71 29.69 10.71
N GLU A 50 -25.72 29.50 11.59
CA GLU A 50 -24.94 28.26 11.72
C GLU A 50 -25.85 27.06 12.05
N THR A 51 -25.74 25.97 11.29
CA THR A 51 -26.57 24.76 11.48
C THR A 51 -25.78 23.52 11.12
N SER A 52 -25.89 22.43 11.90
CA SER A 52 -25.12 21.21 11.61
C SER A 52 -25.61 20.47 10.35
N ALA A 53 -26.88 20.66 9.97
CA ALA A 53 -27.41 20.13 8.72
C ALA A 53 -28.54 21.00 8.16
N ALA A 54 -28.54 21.19 6.84
CA ALA A 54 -29.62 21.86 6.11
C ALA A 54 -30.23 20.88 5.11
N THR A 55 -31.57 20.79 5.08
CA THR A 55 -32.30 19.91 4.16
C THR A 55 -33.46 20.64 3.50
N MET A 56 -33.49 20.64 2.16
CA MET A 56 -34.58 21.18 1.38
C MET A 56 -35.30 20.07 0.61
N VAL A 57 -36.63 20.03 0.72
CA VAL A 57 -37.49 19.17 -0.10
C VAL A 57 -38.47 20.05 -0.87
N ALA A 58 -38.38 20.04 -2.20
CA ALA A 58 -39.30 20.79 -3.05
C ALA A 58 -40.69 20.14 -3.10
N ALA A 59 -41.74 20.93 -3.33
CA ALA A 59 -43.08 20.42 -3.60
C ALA A 59 -43.22 19.94 -5.04
N THR A 60 -44.21 19.07 -5.29
CA THR A 60 -44.66 18.71 -6.64
C THR A 60 -45.11 19.97 -7.40
N ASP A 61 -44.82 20.04 -8.71
CA ASP A 61 -45.17 21.17 -9.61
C ASP A 61 -44.43 22.50 -9.34
N THR A 62 -43.13 22.47 -9.06
CA THR A 62 -42.31 23.68 -8.86
C THR A 62 -41.37 23.90 -10.05
N SER A 63 -41.50 25.00 -10.81
CA SER A 63 -40.66 25.17 -12.00
C SER A 63 -39.16 25.29 -11.69
N THR A 64 -38.81 25.97 -10.60
CA THR A 64 -37.41 26.22 -10.20
C THR A 64 -37.24 26.05 -8.69
N THR A 65 -36.20 25.31 -8.29
CA THR A 65 -35.83 25.10 -6.88
C THR A 65 -34.37 25.50 -6.64
N THR A 66 -34.12 26.32 -5.60
CA THR A 66 -32.75 26.77 -5.26
C THR A 66 -32.46 26.71 -3.76
N MET A 67 -31.36 26.05 -3.37
CA MET A 67 -30.88 26.02 -1.98
C MET A 67 -29.49 26.64 -1.87
N THR A 68 -29.33 27.51 -0.88
CA THR A 68 -28.02 28.04 -0.47
C THR A 68 -27.83 27.72 1.02
N ALA A 69 -26.83 26.89 1.31
CA ALA A 69 -26.47 26.56 2.70
C ALA A 69 -25.68 27.71 3.35
N ALA A 70 -25.70 27.81 4.69
CA ALA A 70 -24.92 28.79 5.44
C ALA A 70 -23.43 28.39 5.50
N THR A 71 -22.55 29.36 5.76
CA THR A 71 -21.07 29.24 5.77
C THR A 71 -20.47 28.28 6.80
N GLU A 72 -21.28 27.63 7.63
CA GLU A 72 -20.85 26.71 8.70
C GLU A 72 -21.83 25.52 8.76
N THR A 73 -22.15 24.93 7.60
CA THR A 73 -23.13 23.83 7.51
C THR A 73 -22.45 22.50 7.30
N SER A 74 -22.40 21.61 8.30
CA SER A 74 -21.65 20.35 8.15
C SER A 74 -22.16 19.48 6.99
N ALA A 75 -23.47 19.45 6.73
CA ALA A 75 -24.06 18.70 5.62
C ALA A 75 -25.25 19.44 4.97
N ALA A 76 -25.25 19.50 3.63
CA ALA A 76 -26.33 20.08 2.84
C ALA A 76 -26.98 19.02 1.93
N THR A 77 -28.29 18.82 2.05
CA THR A 77 -29.03 17.84 1.26
C THR A 77 -30.24 18.47 0.57
N MET A 78 -30.31 18.34 -0.77
CA MET A 78 -31.49 18.71 -1.55
C MET A 78 -32.11 17.48 -2.22
N ALA A 79 -33.43 17.34 -2.07
CA ALA A 79 -34.23 16.40 -2.84
C ALA A 79 -35.32 17.18 -3.61
N ALA A 80 -35.26 17.17 -4.93
CA ALA A 80 -36.33 17.73 -5.75
C ALA A 80 -37.49 16.71 -5.88
N ALA A 81 -38.74 17.17 -5.78
CA ALA A 81 -39.91 16.37 -6.10
C ALA A 81 -40.14 16.30 -7.63
N THR A 82 -41.03 15.41 -8.07
CA THR A 82 -41.45 15.28 -9.48
C THR A 82 -41.97 16.61 -10.04
N ASP A 83 -41.75 16.85 -11.34
CA ASP A 83 -42.10 18.07 -12.08
C ASP A 83 -41.31 19.35 -11.72
N THR A 84 -39.97 19.25 -11.63
CA THR A 84 -39.07 20.41 -11.48
C THR A 84 -38.21 20.62 -12.72
N SER A 85 -38.34 21.75 -13.42
CA SER A 85 -37.57 22.01 -14.66
C SER A 85 -36.08 22.28 -14.39
N THR A 86 -35.78 23.02 -13.32
CA THR A 86 -34.42 23.43 -12.95
C THR A 86 -34.18 23.28 -11.45
N ALA A 87 -33.10 22.60 -11.07
CA ALA A 87 -32.68 22.44 -9.67
C ALA A 87 -31.24 22.94 -9.47
N ALA A 88 -31.02 23.82 -8.49
CA ALA A 88 -29.71 24.40 -8.20
C ALA A 88 -29.36 24.39 -6.70
N THR A 89 -28.23 23.79 -6.33
CA THR A 89 -27.70 23.85 -4.96
C THR A 89 -26.33 24.50 -4.96
N ALA A 90 -26.15 25.51 -4.12
CA ALA A 90 -24.85 26.09 -3.81
C ALA A 90 -24.50 25.78 -2.35
N ALA A 91 -23.44 24.99 -2.13
CA ALA A 91 -22.86 24.82 -0.81
C ALA A 91 -21.97 26.02 -0.48
N ALA A 92 -22.04 26.50 0.76
CA ALA A 92 -21.10 27.51 1.24
C ALA A 92 -19.79 26.85 1.71
N THR A 93 -18.76 27.68 1.96
CA THR A 93 -17.50 27.27 2.60
C THR A 93 -17.77 26.49 3.90
N ASP A 94 -16.89 25.56 4.28
CA ASP A 94 -17.02 24.65 5.44
C ASP A 94 -18.18 23.61 5.39
N THR A 95 -18.73 23.33 4.22
CA THR A 95 -19.67 22.20 4.05
C THR A 95 -18.94 20.90 3.76
N SER A 96 -18.90 19.97 4.73
CA SER A 96 -18.15 18.70 4.59
C SER A 96 -18.73 17.77 3.54
N ALA A 97 -20.06 17.75 3.37
CA ALA A 97 -20.75 16.91 2.40
C ALA A 97 -21.96 17.63 1.78
N ALA A 98 -22.06 17.59 0.44
CA ALA A 98 -23.20 18.12 -0.30
C ALA A 98 -23.84 17.00 -1.14
N THR A 99 -25.15 16.82 -1.01
CA THR A 99 -25.91 15.80 -1.75
C THR A 99 -27.12 16.41 -2.45
N MET A 100 -27.26 16.13 -3.74
CA MET A 100 -28.47 16.45 -4.52
C MET A 100 -28.98 15.19 -5.19
N THR A 101 -30.28 14.95 -5.04
CA THR A 101 -31.01 13.99 -5.86
C THR A 101 -31.99 14.76 -6.72
N ALA A 102 -31.73 14.81 -8.02
CA ALA A 102 -32.64 15.41 -8.99
C ALA A 102 -33.80 14.45 -9.31
N ALA A 103 -34.98 14.99 -9.62
CA ALA A 103 -36.10 14.19 -10.07
C ALA A 103 -35.84 13.64 -11.49
N THR A 104 -36.57 12.58 -11.87
CA THR A 104 -36.42 11.92 -13.18
C THR A 104 -36.68 12.86 -14.36
N ASP A 105 -37.56 13.85 -14.17
CA ASP A 105 -38.04 14.75 -15.22
C ASP A 105 -37.37 16.13 -15.19
N THR A 106 -36.29 16.28 -14.39
CA THR A 106 -35.51 17.53 -14.33
C THR A 106 -34.70 17.74 -15.60
N THR A 107 -34.86 18.91 -16.23
CA THR A 107 -34.18 19.22 -17.50
C THR A 107 -32.73 19.65 -17.26
N THR A 108 -32.48 20.39 -16.17
CA THR A 108 -31.13 20.85 -15.82
C THR A 108 -30.94 20.84 -14.30
N ALA A 109 -29.88 20.16 -13.85
CA ALA A 109 -29.46 20.13 -12.46
C ALA A 109 -28.04 20.69 -12.35
N THR A 110 -27.83 21.63 -11.43
CA THR A 110 -26.53 22.29 -11.24
C THR A 110 -26.17 22.32 -9.76
N MET A 111 -25.03 21.71 -9.42
CA MET A 111 -24.47 21.78 -8.07
C MET A 111 -23.15 22.54 -8.12
N ALA A 112 -23.04 23.60 -7.33
CA ALA A 112 -21.79 24.28 -7.07
C ALA A 112 -21.31 23.89 -5.66
N ALA A 113 -20.29 23.05 -5.59
CA ALA A 113 -19.63 22.71 -4.34
C ALA A 113 -18.62 23.81 -3.94
N ALA A 114 -18.44 24.05 -2.65
CA ALA A 114 -17.38 24.91 -2.16
C ALA A 114 -16.02 24.20 -2.23
N THR A 115 -14.93 24.97 -2.19
CA THR A 115 -13.55 24.46 -2.31
C THR A 115 -13.17 23.44 -1.25
N ASP A 116 -13.81 23.49 -0.09
CA ASP A 116 -13.48 22.67 1.09
C ASP A 116 -14.48 21.51 1.30
N THR A 117 -15.37 21.26 0.32
CA THR A 117 -16.33 20.16 0.39
C THR A 117 -15.66 18.83 0.07
N SER A 118 -15.52 17.97 1.08
CA SER A 118 -14.84 16.67 0.96
C SER A 118 -15.57 15.68 0.03
N THR A 119 -16.90 15.77 -0.04
CA THR A 119 -17.74 14.90 -0.87
C THR A 119 -18.93 15.66 -1.44
N ALA A 120 -19.06 15.65 -2.77
CA ALA A 120 -20.20 16.21 -3.48
C ALA A 120 -20.80 15.13 -4.39
N THR A 121 -22.04 14.72 -4.12
CA THR A 121 -22.71 13.63 -4.84
C THR A 121 -24.00 14.13 -5.47
N MET A 122 -24.07 14.06 -6.80
CA MET A 122 -25.28 14.39 -7.56
C MET A 122 -25.77 13.14 -8.29
N ALA A 123 -26.96 12.66 -7.92
CA ALA A 123 -27.63 11.56 -8.62
C ALA A 123 -28.70 12.16 -9.56
N ALA A 124 -28.48 12.02 -10.88
CA ALA A 124 -29.46 12.41 -11.90
C ALA A 124 -29.72 11.21 -12.83
N THR A 125 -30.98 10.84 -13.01
CA THR A 125 -31.39 9.68 -13.83
C THR A 125 -31.86 10.06 -15.23
N GLY A 126 -31.61 11.29 -15.71
CA GLY A 126 -32.07 11.71 -17.04
C GLY A 126 -31.65 13.10 -17.57
N ALA A 127 -30.89 13.91 -16.82
CA ALA A 127 -30.52 15.28 -17.22
C ALA A 127 -29.04 15.40 -17.67
N ALA A 128 -28.74 16.28 -18.62
CA ALA A 128 -27.37 16.61 -19.00
C ALA A 128 -26.69 17.39 -17.85
N ALA A 129 -25.81 16.73 -17.11
CA ALA A 129 -25.04 17.34 -16.03
C ALA A 129 -23.83 18.08 -16.60
N THR A 130 -23.81 19.41 -16.47
CA THR A 130 -22.66 20.25 -16.88
C THR A 130 -21.92 20.71 -15.61
N ALA A 131 -20.84 20.03 -15.27
CA ALA A 131 -19.93 20.50 -14.22
C ALA A 131 -18.93 21.50 -14.83
N ALA A 132 -19.08 22.79 -14.51
CA ALA A 132 -18.11 23.81 -14.88
C ALA A 132 -16.91 23.73 -13.91
N GLY A 133 -15.84 23.07 -14.35
CA GLY A 133 -14.61 22.90 -13.56
C GLY A 133 -13.79 24.19 -13.48
N SER A 134 -13.77 24.81 -12.31
CA SER A 134 -12.71 25.73 -11.88
C SER A 134 -11.44 24.94 -11.54
N GLY A 135 -10.26 25.52 -11.85
CA GLY A 135 -8.94 24.88 -11.84
C GLY A 135 -8.58 24.10 -10.57
N ALA A 136 -7.87 23.00 -10.80
CA ALA A 136 -7.47 21.98 -9.83
C ALA A 136 -6.59 22.49 -8.68
N ALA A 137 -7.05 22.29 -7.45
CA ALA A 137 -6.20 21.87 -6.34
C ALA A 137 -6.31 20.33 -6.27
N GLY A 138 -5.24 19.63 -6.65
CA GLY A 138 -5.24 18.16 -6.72
C GLY A 138 -5.39 17.53 -5.33
N GLY A 139 -6.34 16.60 -5.18
CA GLY A 139 -6.48 15.82 -3.95
C GLY A 139 -5.19 15.09 -3.57
N ALA A 140 -4.99 14.83 -2.27
CA ALA A 140 -3.81 14.13 -1.78
C ALA A 140 -3.67 12.76 -2.47
N LYS A 141 -2.51 12.49 -3.07
CA LYS A 141 -2.23 11.22 -3.73
C LYS A 141 -2.25 10.07 -2.73
N THR A 142 -2.79 8.93 -3.13
CA THR A 142 -2.80 7.70 -2.33
C THR A 142 -1.94 6.65 -3.01
N TYR A 143 -0.83 6.30 -2.37
CA TYR A 143 0.07 5.22 -2.77
C TYR A 143 -0.14 3.98 -1.93
N ILE A 144 0.11 2.82 -2.52
CA ILE A 144 0.01 1.53 -1.83
C ILE A 144 1.38 0.89 -1.76
N LEU A 145 1.84 0.58 -0.53
CA LEU A 145 3.00 -0.27 -0.32
C LEU A 145 2.54 -1.71 -0.11
N VAL A 146 2.98 -2.59 -0.99
CA VAL A 146 2.60 -4.02 -1.00
C VAL A 146 3.83 -4.87 -0.64
N PRO A 147 3.88 -5.50 0.54
CA PRO A 147 4.91 -6.47 0.90
C PRO A 147 4.61 -7.85 0.31
N LYS A 148 5.55 -8.80 0.48
CA LYS A 148 5.27 -10.23 0.23
C LYS A 148 4.20 -10.77 1.18
N ALA A 149 4.32 -10.44 2.46
CA ALA A 149 3.35 -10.84 3.48
C ALA A 149 3.33 -9.84 4.64
N LEU A 150 2.15 -9.61 5.22
CA LEU A 150 2.00 -8.84 6.44
C LEU A 150 2.53 -9.61 7.66
N GLY A 151 2.93 -8.89 8.71
CA GLY A 151 3.40 -9.47 9.97
C GLY A 151 4.86 -9.96 9.96
N ASN A 152 5.58 -9.80 8.84
CA ASN A 152 7.02 -10.00 8.80
C ASN A 152 7.75 -8.71 9.25
N PRO A 153 8.58 -8.74 10.31
CA PRO A 153 9.26 -7.57 10.84
C PRO A 153 10.12 -6.80 9.84
N TYR A 154 10.68 -7.47 8.82
CA TYR A 154 11.45 -6.82 7.76
C TYR A 154 10.57 -5.84 6.96
N PHE A 155 9.38 -6.28 6.54
CA PHE A 155 8.46 -5.43 5.79
C PHE A 155 7.79 -4.38 6.67
N ASP A 156 7.55 -4.67 7.94
CA ASP A 156 7.03 -3.68 8.90
C ASP A 156 8.04 -2.54 9.14
N THR A 157 9.34 -2.88 9.22
CA THR A 157 10.43 -1.90 9.27
C THR A 157 10.51 -1.10 7.96
N ALA A 158 10.34 -1.73 6.80
CA ALA A 158 10.28 -1.01 5.52
C ALA A 158 9.09 -0.05 5.44
N ASN A 159 7.92 -0.47 5.93
CA ASN A 159 6.74 0.39 6.02
C ASN A 159 6.99 1.62 6.89
N LYS A 160 7.72 1.52 8.01
CA LYS A 160 8.09 2.72 8.80
C LYS A 160 8.83 3.76 7.96
N GLY A 161 9.72 3.32 7.08
CA GLY A 161 10.40 4.21 6.13
C GLY A 161 9.49 4.78 5.06
N ALA A 162 8.59 3.95 4.52
CA ALA A 162 7.57 4.39 3.58
C ALA A 162 6.65 5.48 4.18
N GLN A 163 6.23 5.32 5.44
CA GLN A 163 5.43 6.31 6.17
C GLN A 163 6.22 7.61 6.44
N GLN A 164 7.54 7.50 6.67
CA GLN A 164 8.40 8.68 6.75
C GLN A 164 8.40 9.45 5.42
N ALA A 165 8.60 8.77 4.29
CA ALA A 165 8.54 9.39 2.96
C ALA A 165 7.16 10.01 2.69
N ALA A 166 6.07 9.32 3.08
CA ALA A 166 4.70 9.80 2.92
C ALA A 166 4.50 11.17 3.60
N LYS A 167 4.95 11.29 4.86
CA LYS A 167 4.87 12.53 5.63
C LYS A 167 5.66 13.67 4.99
N GLU A 168 6.87 13.38 4.49
CA GLU A 168 7.72 14.39 3.85
C GLU A 168 7.17 14.87 2.50
N LEU A 169 6.50 13.98 1.77
CA LEU A 169 5.91 14.27 0.46
C LEU A 169 4.49 14.86 0.53
N GLY A 170 3.84 14.81 1.70
CA GLY A 170 2.45 15.24 1.85
C GLY A 170 1.46 14.33 1.12
N VAL A 171 1.75 13.03 1.06
CA VAL A 171 0.91 12.00 0.40
C VAL A 171 0.44 10.97 1.42
N THR A 172 -0.57 10.19 1.06
CA THR A 172 -1.03 9.04 1.85
C THR A 172 -0.35 7.78 1.34
N VAL A 173 0.22 6.97 2.25
CA VAL A 173 0.71 5.62 1.93
C VAL A 173 -0.06 4.59 2.75
N THR A 174 -0.78 3.70 2.08
CA THR A 174 -1.44 2.56 2.73
C THR A 174 -0.59 1.30 2.59
N TYR A 175 -0.38 0.58 3.69
CA TYR A 175 0.35 -0.68 3.71
C TYR A 175 -0.66 -1.84 3.65
N GLN A 176 -0.67 -2.59 2.54
CA GLN A 176 -1.64 -3.64 2.28
C GLN A 176 -0.95 -4.81 1.58
N GLY A 177 -1.25 -6.03 1.96
CA GLY A 177 -0.68 -7.23 1.35
C GLY A 177 -1.38 -8.48 1.85
N PRO A 178 -0.99 -9.65 1.33
CA PRO A 178 -1.55 -10.91 1.80
C PRO A 178 -1.02 -11.25 3.20
N ALA A 179 -1.72 -12.15 3.90
CA ALA A 179 -1.27 -12.65 5.20
C ALA A 179 -0.09 -13.63 5.08
N THR A 180 0.05 -14.26 3.91
CA THR A 180 1.12 -15.22 3.57
C THR A 180 1.63 -14.89 2.17
N ALA A 181 2.90 -15.19 1.89
CA ALA A 181 3.49 -15.00 0.56
C ALA A 181 2.71 -15.81 -0.50
N ASP A 182 2.01 -15.12 -1.39
CA ASP A 182 1.06 -15.70 -2.33
C ASP A 182 0.82 -14.75 -3.52
N ALA A 183 1.36 -15.13 -4.68
CA ALA A 183 1.22 -14.37 -5.91
C ALA A 183 -0.24 -14.20 -6.37
N THR A 184 -1.12 -15.17 -6.12
CA THR A 184 -2.55 -15.08 -6.49
C THR A 184 -3.24 -13.99 -5.69
N GLN A 185 -2.95 -13.91 -4.39
CA GLN A 185 -3.49 -12.85 -3.54
C GLN A 185 -2.92 -11.47 -3.93
N GLN A 186 -1.64 -11.38 -4.29
CA GLN A 186 -1.06 -10.13 -4.82
C GLN A 186 -1.73 -9.70 -6.14
N ILE A 187 -2.02 -10.64 -7.06
CA ILE A 187 -2.73 -10.36 -8.32
C ILE A 187 -4.14 -9.84 -8.04
N GLN A 188 -4.89 -10.47 -7.12
CA GLN A 188 -6.22 -10.00 -6.72
C GLN A 188 -6.18 -8.60 -6.09
N LEU A 189 -5.17 -8.33 -5.26
CA LEU A 189 -4.95 -7.01 -4.68
C LEU A 189 -4.70 -5.97 -5.77
N ILE A 190 -3.77 -6.22 -6.71
CA ILE A 190 -3.49 -5.30 -7.83
C ILE A 190 -4.78 -4.98 -8.61
N ASN A 191 -5.59 -5.99 -8.94
CA ASN A 191 -6.86 -5.78 -9.64
C ASN A 191 -7.84 -4.89 -8.85
N SER A 192 -7.90 -5.07 -7.52
CA SER A 192 -8.70 -4.20 -6.65
C SER A 192 -8.17 -2.77 -6.61
N LEU A 193 -6.84 -2.60 -6.54
CA LEU A 193 -6.20 -1.28 -6.56
C LEU A 193 -6.42 -0.53 -7.88
N ILE A 194 -6.47 -1.25 -9.00
CA ILE A 194 -6.86 -0.71 -10.30
C ILE A 194 -8.31 -0.20 -10.26
N ALA A 195 -9.24 -1.00 -9.75
CA ALA A 195 -10.65 -0.59 -9.62
C ALA A 195 -10.84 0.62 -8.68
N GLN A 196 -10.00 0.74 -7.66
CA GLN A 196 -9.98 1.88 -6.73
C GLN A 196 -9.30 3.14 -7.31
N ASN A 197 -8.68 3.03 -8.50
CA ASN A 197 -7.96 4.12 -9.16
C ASN A 197 -6.92 4.80 -8.25
N VAL A 198 -6.11 3.99 -7.55
CA VAL A 198 -5.03 4.51 -6.68
C VAL A 198 -3.99 5.28 -7.48
N SER A 199 -3.25 6.18 -6.83
CA SER A 199 -2.28 7.04 -7.51
C SER A 199 -0.97 6.34 -7.89
N GLY A 200 -0.74 5.12 -7.39
CA GLY A 200 0.46 4.32 -7.66
C GLY A 200 0.63 3.19 -6.64
N LEU A 201 1.43 2.18 -6.98
CA LEU A 201 1.79 1.11 -6.06
C LEU A 201 3.28 0.76 -6.11
N ALA A 202 3.83 0.45 -4.93
CA ALA A 202 5.16 -0.08 -4.73
C ALA A 202 5.05 -1.51 -4.20
N ILE A 203 5.44 -2.52 -4.97
CA ILE A 203 5.22 -3.94 -4.64
C ILE A 203 6.50 -4.78 -4.55
N SER A 204 6.60 -5.60 -3.52
CA SER A 204 7.57 -6.70 -3.42
C SER A 204 6.93 -8.00 -3.87
N ALA A 205 7.34 -8.52 -5.03
CA ALA A 205 6.68 -9.64 -5.70
C ALA A 205 6.96 -11.01 -5.05
N ASP A 206 5.92 -11.83 -4.94
CA ASP A 206 6.02 -13.25 -4.56
C ASP A 206 6.36 -14.18 -5.74
N ASP A 207 6.11 -13.73 -6.96
CA ASP A 207 6.47 -14.41 -8.20
C ASP A 207 6.78 -13.38 -9.31
N SER A 208 7.89 -13.57 -10.02
CA SER A 208 8.38 -12.60 -11.00
C SER A 208 7.47 -12.52 -12.22
N ASP A 209 7.03 -13.67 -12.72
CA ASP A 209 6.41 -13.78 -14.03
C ASP A 209 4.88 -13.78 -13.92
N ALA A 210 4.32 -14.42 -12.88
CA ALA A 210 2.89 -14.49 -12.65
C ALA A 210 2.26 -13.11 -12.42
N LEU A 211 3.02 -12.16 -11.85
CA LEU A 211 2.54 -10.80 -11.61
C LEU A 211 2.64 -9.88 -12.84
N VAL A 212 3.37 -10.27 -13.90
CA VAL A 212 3.57 -9.40 -15.08
C VAL A 212 2.24 -8.93 -15.69
N PRO A 213 1.23 -9.80 -15.95
CA PRO A 213 -0.03 -9.36 -16.54
C PRO A 213 -0.76 -8.32 -15.69
N ALA A 214 -0.83 -8.53 -14.37
CA ALA A 214 -1.52 -7.62 -13.45
C ALA A 214 -0.78 -6.27 -13.34
N GLY A 215 0.54 -6.30 -13.21
CA GLY A 215 1.38 -5.10 -13.20
C GLY A 215 1.26 -4.30 -14.50
N LYS A 216 1.22 -4.99 -15.66
CA LYS A 216 0.98 -4.35 -16.95
C LYS A 216 -0.41 -3.69 -17.01
N GLN A 217 -1.45 -4.38 -16.54
CA GLN A 217 -2.82 -3.84 -16.51
C GLN A 217 -2.91 -2.55 -15.66
N ALA A 218 -2.20 -2.50 -14.53
CA ALA A 218 -2.12 -1.29 -13.71
C ALA A 218 -1.44 -0.13 -14.46
N MET A 219 -0.32 -0.39 -15.13
CA MET A 219 0.36 0.64 -15.93
C MET A 219 -0.47 1.11 -17.13
N ASP A 220 -1.19 0.21 -17.79
CA ASP A 220 -2.12 0.55 -18.88
C ASP A 220 -3.25 1.46 -18.37
N ALA A 221 -3.72 1.22 -17.13
CA ALA A 221 -4.65 2.08 -16.41
C ALA A 221 -4.03 3.38 -15.85
N LYS A 222 -2.78 3.70 -16.22
CA LYS A 222 -2.03 4.89 -15.78
C LYS A 222 -1.70 4.92 -14.28
N ILE A 223 -1.66 3.76 -13.64
CA ILE A 223 -1.21 3.60 -12.26
C ILE A 223 0.27 3.18 -12.30
N PRO A 224 1.21 4.02 -11.84
CA PRO A 224 2.62 3.66 -11.80
C PRO A 224 2.87 2.44 -10.91
N VAL A 225 3.67 1.50 -11.43
CA VAL A 225 4.09 0.29 -10.70
C VAL A 225 5.59 0.35 -10.49
N VAL A 226 6.00 0.57 -9.25
CA VAL A 226 7.38 0.40 -8.79
C VAL A 226 7.48 -0.93 -8.08
N THR A 227 8.54 -1.70 -8.30
CA THR A 227 8.83 -2.87 -7.47
C THR A 227 9.94 -2.56 -6.48
N TRP A 228 9.95 -3.22 -5.33
CA TRP A 228 10.99 -3.06 -4.31
C TRP A 228 11.25 -4.40 -3.64
N ASP A 229 12.46 -4.64 -3.14
CA ASP A 229 12.91 -5.90 -2.51
C ASP A 229 12.92 -7.15 -3.42
N SER A 230 11.81 -7.42 -4.11
CA SER A 230 11.61 -8.54 -5.00
C SER A 230 10.86 -8.09 -6.25
N ALA A 231 11.42 -8.33 -7.42
CA ALA A 231 10.95 -7.74 -8.67
C ALA A 231 9.86 -8.58 -9.35
N ILE A 232 8.86 -7.90 -9.91
CA ILE A 232 8.12 -8.36 -11.09
C ILE A 232 9.07 -8.28 -12.29
N ALA A 233 9.01 -9.24 -13.20
CA ALA A 233 9.79 -9.24 -14.44
C ALA A 233 9.56 -7.96 -15.28
N PRO A 234 10.54 -7.57 -16.12
CA PRO A 234 10.37 -6.47 -17.07
C PRO A 234 9.06 -6.58 -17.87
N GLY A 235 8.36 -5.46 -18.03
CA GLY A 235 7.03 -5.41 -18.66
C GLY A 235 5.85 -5.37 -17.68
N GLY A 236 6.04 -5.80 -16.43
CA GLY A 236 5.07 -5.68 -15.34
C GLY A 236 5.36 -4.56 -14.34
N ARG A 237 6.42 -3.78 -14.55
CA ARG A 237 6.87 -2.69 -13.68
C ARG A 237 7.52 -1.56 -14.49
N MET A 238 7.63 -0.38 -13.89
CA MET A 238 8.38 0.76 -14.42
C MET A 238 9.83 0.77 -13.92
N VAL A 239 10.02 0.64 -12.61
CA VAL A 239 11.33 0.73 -11.93
C VAL A 239 11.40 -0.33 -10.84
N HIS A 240 12.59 -0.87 -10.57
CA HIS A 240 12.83 -1.75 -9.44
C HIS A 240 13.81 -1.11 -8.46
N ILE A 241 13.46 -1.07 -7.18
CA ILE A 241 14.32 -0.65 -6.09
C ILE A 241 14.94 -1.88 -5.46
N ASN A 242 16.21 -2.08 -5.75
CA ASN A 242 16.98 -3.22 -5.26
C ASN A 242 17.83 -2.77 -4.06
N GLN A 243 17.88 -3.61 -3.05
CA GLN A 243 18.62 -3.42 -1.80
C GLN A 243 20.13 -3.26 -2.03
N ALA A 244 20.69 -4.11 -2.88
CA ALA A 244 22.10 -4.16 -3.21
C ALA A 244 22.31 -5.02 -4.46
N VAL A 245 23.52 -4.98 -5.01
CA VAL A 245 23.90 -5.81 -6.16
C VAL A 245 23.73 -7.29 -5.80
N ALA A 246 22.94 -8.02 -6.59
CA ALA A 246 22.61 -9.43 -6.31
C ALA A 246 23.85 -10.33 -6.19
N ALA A 247 24.87 -10.08 -7.02
CA ALA A 247 26.15 -10.79 -6.94
C ALA A 247 26.89 -10.54 -5.62
N ASP A 248 26.84 -9.32 -5.09
CA ASP A 248 27.47 -9.00 -3.80
C ASP A 248 26.72 -9.67 -2.64
N ILE A 249 25.38 -9.75 -2.72
CA ILE A 249 24.53 -10.46 -1.74
C ILE A 249 24.83 -11.97 -1.73
N ALA A 250 25.01 -12.58 -2.90
CA ALA A 250 25.39 -13.98 -3.01
C ALA A 250 26.82 -14.22 -2.49
N ALA A 251 27.77 -13.39 -2.94
CA ALA A 251 29.18 -13.51 -2.57
C ALA A 251 29.39 -13.36 -1.05
N ILE A 252 28.73 -12.39 -0.41
CA ILE A 252 28.90 -12.18 1.03
C ILE A 252 28.36 -13.37 1.85
N GLN A 253 27.24 -13.98 1.42
CA GLN A 253 26.68 -15.14 2.12
C GLN A 253 27.55 -16.39 1.98
N ILE A 254 28.11 -16.65 0.79
CA ILE A 254 29.08 -17.75 0.61
C ILE A 254 30.34 -17.48 1.41
N LYS A 255 30.84 -16.25 1.42
CA LYS A 255 32.02 -15.88 2.22
C LYS A 255 31.78 -16.14 3.71
N MET A 256 30.67 -15.63 4.27
CA MET A 256 30.32 -15.86 5.68
C MET A 256 30.18 -17.35 6.01
N ALA A 257 29.57 -18.13 5.11
CA ALA A 257 29.43 -19.57 5.28
C ALA A 257 30.80 -20.28 5.26
N SER A 258 31.69 -19.89 4.35
CA SER A 258 33.07 -20.41 4.29
C SER A 258 33.82 -20.12 5.59
N ASP A 259 33.78 -18.88 6.07
CA ASP A 259 34.44 -18.45 7.29
C ASP A 259 33.94 -19.26 8.51
N LEU A 260 32.63 -19.45 8.63
CA LEU A 260 32.00 -20.22 9.71
C LEU A 260 32.27 -21.74 9.61
N ALA A 261 32.41 -22.27 8.39
CA ALA A 261 32.77 -23.67 8.17
C ALA A 261 34.27 -23.95 8.40
N GLY A 262 35.11 -22.92 8.54
CA GLY A 262 36.56 -23.06 8.55
C GLY A 262 37.13 -23.42 7.16
N GLY A 263 36.46 -23.00 6.10
CA GLY A 263 36.86 -23.19 4.70
C GLY A 263 36.52 -24.54 4.09
N ALA A 264 35.87 -25.46 4.82
CA ALA A 264 35.50 -26.77 4.30
C ALA A 264 34.26 -27.36 5.00
N GLY A 265 33.48 -28.15 4.26
CA GLY A 265 32.39 -28.95 4.81
C GLY A 265 31.04 -28.74 4.13
N LYS A 266 30.04 -29.42 4.66
CA LYS A 266 28.69 -29.39 4.10
C LYS A 266 27.96 -28.12 4.51
N ILE A 267 27.35 -27.47 3.52
CA ILE A 267 26.47 -26.32 3.70
C ILE A 267 25.10 -26.64 3.10
N ALA A 268 24.04 -26.04 3.63
CA ALA A 268 22.69 -26.17 3.10
C ALA A 268 22.04 -24.80 3.01
N ILE A 269 21.09 -24.65 2.09
CA ILE A 269 20.31 -23.42 1.96
C ILE A 269 18.90 -23.65 2.50
N LEU A 270 18.40 -22.73 3.33
CA LEU A 270 17.00 -22.65 3.72
C LEU A 270 16.41 -21.35 3.19
N SER A 271 15.67 -21.44 2.10
CA SER A 271 15.05 -20.31 1.40
C SER A 271 13.67 -19.96 1.95
N ALA A 272 13.06 -18.92 1.37
CA ALA A 272 11.66 -18.54 1.57
C ALA A 272 10.73 -19.47 0.75
N THR A 273 9.86 -18.93 -0.10
CA THR A 273 9.07 -19.72 -1.06
C THR A 273 9.95 -20.16 -2.24
N SER A 274 9.50 -21.19 -2.97
CA SER A 274 10.21 -21.67 -4.17
C SER A 274 10.09 -20.75 -5.39
N THR A 275 9.17 -19.79 -5.37
CA THR A 275 8.92 -18.85 -6.47
C THR A 275 9.50 -17.46 -6.21
N ALA A 276 9.98 -17.18 -5.00
CA ALA A 276 10.47 -15.87 -4.60
C ALA A 276 11.62 -15.38 -5.51
N PRO A 277 11.42 -14.30 -6.29
CA PRO A 277 12.37 -13.83 -7.29
C PRO A 277 13.77 -13.54 -6.75
N ASN A 278 13.85 -12.71 -5.71
CA ASN A 278 15.11 -12.29 -5.13
C ASN A 278 15.89 -13.44 -4.51
N GLN A 279 15.26 -14.28 -3.68
CA GLN A 279 15.93 -15.46 -3.12
C GLN A 279 16.43 -16.42 -4.22
N ASN A 280 15.62 -16.67 -5.26
CA ASN A 280 16.03 -17.56 -6.34
C ASN A 280 17.21 -16.99 -7.14
N GLU A 281 17.23 -15.68 -7.42
CA GLU A 281 18.36 -15.02 -8.05
C GLU A 281 19.62 -15.15 -7.19
N TRP A 282 19.55 -14.83 -5.90
CA TRP A 282 20.70 -14.93 -4.99
C TRP A 282 21.20 -16.36 -4.87
N ILE A 283 20.31 -17.35 -4.79
CA ILE A 283 20.69 -18.78 -4.71
C ILE A 283 21.36 -19.23 -6.01
N GLY A 284 20.87 -18.80 -7.17
CA GLY A 284 21.52 -19.04 -8.46
C GLY A 284 22.95 -18.49 -8.46
N LEU A 285 23.12 -17.23 -8.05
CA LEU A 285 24.42 -16.58 -7.97
C LEU A 285 25.33 -17.19 -6.89
N MET A 286 24.78 -17.68 -5.77
CA MET A 286 25.52 -18.40 -4.74
C MET A 286 26.08 -19.72 -5.29
N LYS A 287 25.31 -20.44 -6.12
CA LYS A 287 25.78 -21.65 -6.79
C LYS A 287 26.89 -21.35 -7.80
N GLU A 288 26.84 -20.20 -8.49
CA GLU A 288 27.92 -19.75 -9.36
C GLU A 288 29.17 -19.34 -8.54
N GLU A 289 28.99 -18.61 -7.44
CA GLU A 289 30.07 -18.20 -6.54
C GLU A 289 30.83 -19.41 -5.97
N LEU A 290 30.11 -20.46 -5.57
CA LEU A 290 30.69 -21.71 -5.05
C LEU A 290 31.61 -22.43 -6.04
N LYS A 291 31.56 -22.12 -7.33
CA LYS A 291 32.49 -22.69 -8.33
C LYS A 291 33.89 -22.10 -8.24
N LYS A 292 34.10 -21.01 -7.51
CA LYS A 292 35.43 -20.40 -7.34
C LYS A 292 36.37 -21.33 -6.55
N PRO A 293 37.68 -21.36 -6.88
CA PRO A 293 38.65 -22.24 -6.21
C PRO A 293 38.69 -22.09 -4.68
N ASP A 294 38.48 -20.88 -4.17
CA ASP A 294 38.48 -20.57 -2.73
C ASP A 294 37.40 -21.34 -1.95
N TYR A 295 36.35 -21.81 -2.63
CA TYR A 295 35.22 -22.53 -2.04
C TYR A 295 35.16 -24.00 -2.45
N ALA A 296 36.19 -24.54 -3.11
CA ALA A 296 36.21 -25.89 -3.67
C ALA A 296 36.02 -27.02 -2.62
N LYS A 297 36.19 -26.71 -1.33
CA LYS A 297 36.00 -27.65 -0.21
C LYS A 297 34.65 -27.50 0.49
N LEU A 298 33.82 -26.54 0.08
CA LEU A 298 32.43 -26.44 0.51
C LEU A 298 31.57 -27.34 -0.37
N GLN A 299 30.60 -28.00 0.25
CA GLN A 299 29.65 -28.87 -0.44
C GLN A 299 28.22 -28.41 -0.13
N LEU A 300 27.55 -27.81 -1.11
CA LEU A 300 26.11 -27.55 -1.00
C LEU A 300 25.36 -28.87 -1.09
N VAL A 301 24.79 -29.34 0.03
CA VAL A 301 24.13 -30.65 0.12
C VAL A 301 22.63 -30.61 -0.08
N ASP A 302 21.99 -29.47 0.15
CA ASP A 302 20.55 -29.34 -0.01
C ASP A 302 20.08 -27.89 -0.14
N THR A 303 18.86 -27.72 -0.64
CA THR A 303 18.13 -26.45 -0.65
C THR A 303 16.67 -26.72 -0.32
N VAL A 304 16.21 -26.22 0.83
CA VAL A 304 14.84 -26.41 1.35
C VAL A 304 14.12 -25.06 1.47
N TYR A 305 12.80 -25.08 1.67
CA TYR A 305 11.94 -23.90 1.57
C TYR A 305 11.05 -23.76 2.80
N GLY A 306 11.25 -22.68 3.56
CA GLY A 306 10.47 -22.35 4.75
C GLY A 306 9.24 -21.49 4.48
N ASP A 307 9.00 -21.07 3.22
CA ASP A 307 7.87 -20.25 2.77
C ASP A 307 7.70 -18.90 3.50
N ASP A 308 8.78 -18.36 4.06
CA ASP A 308 8.73 -17.20 4.97
C ASP A 308 7.78 -17.42 6.18
N GLN A 309 7.63 -18.68 6.61
CA GLN A 309 6.86 -19.08 7.79
C GLN A 309 7.78 -19.62 8.88
N ASP A 310 7.64 -19.13 10.11
CA ASP A 310 8.51 -19.45 11.24
C ASP A 310 8.52 -20.96 11.56
N GLU A 311 7.35 -21.56 11.75
CA GLU A 311 7.23 -22.98 12.12
C GLU A 311 7.73 -23.93 11.03
N LYS A 312 7.42 -23.63 9.76
CA LYS A 312 7.91 -24.40 8.63
C LYS A 312 9.43 -24.28 8.52
N SER A 313 9.97 -23.06 8.57
CA SER A 313 11.41 -22.82 8.52
C SER A 313 12.15 -23.53 9.65
N TYR A 314 11.60 -23.50 10.87
CA TYR A 314 12.18 -24.21 12.01
C TYR A 314 12.22 -25.73 11.77
N THR A 315 11.13 -26.30 11.25
CA THR A 315 11.03 -27.73 10.92
C THR A 315 12.00 -28.14 9.83
N GLU A 316 12.14 -27.34 8.77
CA GLU A 316 13.10 -27.57 7.69
C GLU A 316 14.55 -27.52 8.19
N ALA A 317 14.89 -26.56 9.06
CA ALA A 317 16.22 -26.49 9.68
C ALA A 317 16.53 -27.74 10.52
N GLN A 318 15.57 -28.22 11.31
CA GLN A 318 15.70 -29.49 12.03
C GLN A 318 15.88 -30.68 11.07
N GLY A 319 15.13 -30.70 9.96
CA GLY A 319 15.23 -31.71 8.92
C GLY A 319 16.64 -31.76 8.30
N LEU A 320 17.20 -30.60 7.95
CA LEU A 320 18.57 -30.47 7.46
C LEU A 320 19.60 -31.05 8.44
N MET A 321 19.53 -30.64 9.71
CA MET A 321 20.47 -31.11 10.74
C MET A 321 20.36 -32.62 11.02
N LYS A 322 19.15 -33.18 10.93
CA LYS A 322 18.92 -34.63 11.06
C LYS A 322 19.43 -35.42 9.85
N LYS A 323 19.17 -34.92 8.65
CA LYS A 323 19.55 -35.56 7.38
C LYS A 323 21.06 -35.52 7.14
N TYR A 324 21.72 -34.45 7.59
CA TYR A 324 23.15 -34.22 7.44
C TYR A 324 23.79 -33.96 8.81
N PRO A 325 24.13 -35.01 9.59
CA PRO A 325 24.68 -34.85 10.94
C PRO A 325 26.07 -34.18 10.98
N ASP A 326 26.76 -34.10 9.84
CA ASP A 326 28.04 -33.41 9.64
C ASP A 326 27.88 -32.05 8.92
N LEU A 327 26.65 -31.52 8.83
CA LEU A 327 26.38 -30.17 8.34
C LEU A 327 27.15 -29.13 9.15
N LYS A 328 27.77 -28.16 8.46
CA LYS A 328 28.52 -27.07 9.09
C LYS A 328 27.74 -25.78 9.14
N VAL A 329 27.09 -25.40 8.05
CA VAL A 329 26.39 -24.11 7.95
C VAL A 329 25.05 -24.24 7.25
N ILE A 330 24.03 -23.62 7.84
CA ILE A 330 22.77 -23.31 7.16
C ILE A 330 22.85 -21.85 6.68
N ILE A 331 22.74 -21.63 5.37
CA ILE A 331 22.63 -20.32 4.75
C ILE A 331 21.15 -20.03 4.55
N ALA A 332 20.61 -19.04 5.24
CA ALA A 332 19.21 -18.65 5.15
C ALA A 332 19.07 -17.23 4.55
N PRO A 333 18.90 -17.10 3.22
CA PRO A 333 18.72 -15.81 2.54
C PRO A 333 17.32 -15.18 2.77
N THR A 334 16.79 -15.31 3.98
CA THR A 334 15.47 -14.82 4.43
C THR A 334 15.53 -14.49 5.92
N THR A 335 14.90 -13.39 6.31
CA THR A 335 14.84 -12.93 7.71
C THR A 335 14.06 -13.89 8.61
N VAL A 336 13.03 -14.55 8.10
CA VAL A 336 12.27 -15.57 8.85
C VAL A 336 13.08 -16.86 8.96
N GLY A 337 13.67 -17.30 7.84
CA GLY A 337 14.43 -18.54 7.80
C GLY A 337 15.68 -18.52 8.69
N ILE A 338 16.41 -17.40 8.74
CA ILE A 338 17.63 -17.28 9.54
C ILE A 338 17.34 -17.32 11.05
N ALA A 339 16.31 -16.59 11.51
CA ALA A 339 15.92 -16.58 12.92
C ALA A 339 15.43 -17.96 13.36
N SER A 340 14.60 -18.61 12.53
CA SER A 340 14.08 -19.95 12.77
C SER A 340 15.18 -21.01 12.80
N SER A 341 16.15 -20.91 11.87
CA SER A 341 17.30 -21.82 11.83
C SER A 341 18.21 -21.65 13.05
N ALA A 342 18.46 -20.41 13.47
CA ALA A 342 19.28 -20.13 14.65
C ALA A 342 18.61 -20.64 15.93
N ARG A 343 17.28 -20.47 16.05
CA ARG A 343 16.47 -21.08 17.12
C ARG A 343 16.60 -22.61 17.10
N ALA A 344 16.44 -23.24 15.94
CA ALA A 344 16.55 -24.70 15.80
C ALA A 344 17.92 -25.22 16.23
N VAL A 345 19.00 -24.52 15.88
CA VAL A 345 20.38 -24.86 16.29
C VAL A 345 20.55 -24.74 17.81
N GLN A 346 20.01 -23.69 18.43
CA GLN A 346 20.04 -23.51 19.89
C GLN A 346 19.27 -24.62 20.61
N ASP A 347 18.03 -24.88 20.20
CA ASP A 347 17.16 -25.89 20.81
C ASP A 347 17.75 -27.30 20.68
N ALA A 348 18.41 -27.59 19.55
CA ALA A 348 19.13 -28.84 19.32
C ALA A 348 20.47 -28.93 20.08
N LYS A 349 20.90 -27.87 20.78
CA LYS A 349 22.19 -27.77 21.47
C LYS A 349 23.39 -28.00 20.53
N LEU A 350 23.28 -27.45 19.32
CA LEU A 350 24.28 -27.57 18.26
C LEU A 350 25.08 -26.28 18.01
N VAL A 351 24.89 -25.26 18.85
CA VAL A 351 25.70 -24.03 18.81
C VAL A 351 27.19 -24.39 18.87
N GLY A 352 27.97 -23.80 17.96
CA GLY A 352 29.41 -24.08 17.80
C GLY A 352 29.73 -25.36 17.02
N LYS A 353 28.72 -26.17 16.66
CA LYS A 353 28.86 -27.36 15.80
C LYS A 353 28.23 -27.13 14.43
N VAL A 354 27.04 -26.56 14.42
CA VAL A 354 26.31 -26.07 13.24
C VAL A 354 26.16 -24.56 13.42
N PHE A 355 26.51 -23.80 12.39
CA PHE A 355 26.33 -22.35 12.37
C PHE A 355 25.19 -21.97 11.42
N VAL A 356 24.63 -20.79 11.66
CA VAL A 356 23.65 -20.18 10.77
C VAL A 356 24.20 -18.85 10.26
N THR A 357 24.02 -18.58 8.99
CA THR A 357 24.25 -17.26 8.40
C THR A 357 23.19 -16.97 7.35
N GLY A 358 23.26 -15.81 6.71
CA GLY A 358 22.31 -15.41 5.67
C GLY A 358 21.87 -13.97 5.85
N LEU A 359 20.56 -13.73 5.70
CA LEU A 359 19.96 -12.41 5.70
C LEU A 359 18.97 -12.25 6.86
N GLY A 360 19.27 -11.39 7.84
CA GLY A 360 18.48 -11.24 9.07
C GLY A 360 18.37 -9.81 9.56
N THR A 361 17.35 -9.48 10.35
CA THR A 361 17.25 -8.16 10.99
C THR A 361 18.11 -8.12 12.26
N PRO A 362 18.85 -7.02 12.54
CA PRO A 362 19.62 -6.86 13.77
C PRO A 362 18.80 -7.12 15.03
N ASN A 363 17.54 -6.67 15.07
CA ASN A 363 16.69 -6.87 16.24
C ASN A 363 16.36 -8.33 16.52
N GLN A 364 16.04 -9.12 15.49
CA GLN A 364 15.73 -10.55 15.67
C GLN A 364 16.98 -11.39 15.91
N MET A 365 18.13 -10.99 15.35
CA MET A 365 19.33 -11.81 15.35
C MET A 365 20.27 -11.57 16.53
N ARG A 366 20.09 -10.48 17.29
CA ARG A 366 21.02 -10.05 18.35
C ARG A 366 21.40 -11.16 19.33
N ASP A 367 20.43 -11.91 19.83
CA ASP A 367 20.68 -12.97 20.80
C ASP A 367 21.36 -14.20 20.15
N TYR A 368 21.07 -14.46 18.87
CA TYR A 368 21.72 -15.52 18.10
C TYR A 368 23.17 -15.19 17.74
N VAL A 369 23.49 -13.91 17.53
CA VAL A 369 24.88 -13.44 17.44
C VAL A 369 25.60 -13.65 18.77
N LYS A 370 25.02 -13.19 19.88
CA LYS A 370 25.64 -13.24 21.22
C LYS A 370 25.83 -14.67 21.72
N SER A 371 24.90 -15.57 21.41
CA SER A 371 25.03 -17.00 21.73
C SER A 371 26.00 -17.76 20.82
N GLY A 372 26.33 -17.22 19.64
CA GLY A 372 27.17 -17.88 18.63
C GLY A 372 26.43 -18.86 17.72
N ALA A 373 25.09 -18.92 17.77
CA ALA A 373 24.30 -19.71 16.81
C ALA A 373 24.39 -19.13 15.39
N ALA A 374 24.38 -17.80 15.29
CA ALA A 374 24.55 -17.05 14.05
C ALA A 374 25.61 -15.93 14.22
N PRO A 375 26.91 -16.26 14.30
CA PRO A 375 27.95 -15.30 14.69
C PRO A 375 28.09 -14.10 13.74
N GLN A 376 27.75 -14.28 12.46
CA GLN A 376 27.71 -13.24 11.46
C GLN A 376 26.59 -13.49 10.44
N PHE A 377 25.94 -12.43 10.01
CA PHE A 377 24.94 -12.40 8.94
C PHE A 377 25.02 -11.06 8.23
N ALA A 378 24.28 -10.87 7.15
CA ALA A 378 24.23 -9.62 6.42
C ALA A 378 22.80 -9.11 6.26
N LEU A 379 22.64 -7.82 5.99
CA LEU A 379 21.40 -7.22 5.50
C LEU A 379 21.71 -5.82 4.96
N TRP A 380 20.73 -4.94 5.00
CA TRP A 380 20.71 -3.52 4.66
C TRP A 380 19.64 -2.90 5.56
N ASN A 381 19.44 -1.58 5.49
CA ASN A 381 18.36 -0.93 6.25
C ASN A 381 17.02 -1.05 5.49
N PRO A 382 16.04 -1.86 5.96
CA PRO A 382 14.77 -2.02 5.27
C PRO A 382 13.95 -0.73 5.29
N SER A 383 14.10 0.10 6.33
CA SER A 383 13.43 1.40 6.42
C SER A 383 13.87 2.32 5.28
N ASP A 384 15.16 2.38 4.98
CA ASP A 384 15.65 3.20 3.86
C ASP A 384 15.20 2.61 2.51
N LEU A 385 15.07 1.28 2.39
CA LEU A 385 14.51 0.64 1.19
C LEU A 385 13.05 1.04 0.95
N GLY A 386 12.19 0.94 1.97
CA GLY A 386 10.78 1.33 1.85
C GLY A 386 10.60 2.84 1.65
N TYR A 387 11.45 3.65 2.27
CA TYR A 387 11.50 5.09 2.05
C TYR A 387 11.86 5.41 0.58
N LEU A 388 12.91 4.78 0.04
CA LEU A 388 13.34 4.96 -1.35
C LEU A 388 12.26 4.49 -2.34
N ALA A 389 11.54 3.42 -2.03
CA ALA A 389 10.42 2.93 -2.85
C ALA A 389 9.31 3.97 -3.01
N ILE A 390 8.88 4.61 -1.92
CA ILE A 390 7.86 5.66 -1.99
C ILE A 390 8.39 6.94 -2.64
N GLN A 391 9.63 7.35 -2.36
CA GLN A 391 10.25 8.50 -3.03
C GLN A 391 10.31 8.30 -4.55
N THR A 392 10.69 7.10 -5.00
CA THR A 392 10.74 6.76 -6.43
C THR A 392 9.33 6.72 -7.03
N LEU A 393 8.37 6.12 -6.31
CA LEU A 393 6.99 6.06 -6.76
C LEU A 393 6.38 7.45 -6.93
N ASP A 394 6.59 8.38 -5.98
CA ASP A 394 6.16 9.78 -6.16
C ASP A 394 6.87 10.45 -7.31
N ALA A 395 8.18 10.26 -7.47
CA ALA A 395 8.94 10.85 -8.57
C ALA A 395 8.38 10.43 -9.95
N VAL A 396 8.02 9.15 -10.10
CA VAL A 396 7.37 8.64 -11.31
C VAL A 396 5.94 9.16 -11.43
N ALA A 397 5.13 9.05 -10.38
CA ALA A 397 3.71 9.41 -10.41
C ALA A 397 3.44 10.92 -10.53
N SER A 398 4.36 11.77 -10.08
CA SER A 398 4.33 13.23 -10.27
C SER A 398 4.87 13.67 -11.63
N GLY A 399 5.47 12.76 -12.41
CA GLY A 399 6.15 13.10 -13.66
C GLY A 399 7.49 13.83 -13.47
N LYS A 400 8.06 13.87 -12.26
CA LYS A 400 9.43 14.36 -12.03
C LYS A 400 10.45 13.54 -12.80
N ILE A 401 10.21 12.24 -12.94
CA ILE A 401 10.96 11.32 -13.81
C ILE A 401 10.00 10.46 -14.63
N LYS A 402 10.49 9.89 -15.72
CA LYS A 402 9.71 8.97 -16.57
C LYS A 402 9.80 7.52 -16.12
N GLY A 403 10.75 7.20 -15.24
CA GLY A 403 11.04 5.84 -14.79
C GLY A 403 11.88 5.07 -15.81
N GLN A 404 12.74 5.77 -16.57
CA GLN A 404 13.57 5.18 -17.62
C GLN A 404 15.06 5.18 -17.23
N PRO A 405 15.88 4.27 -17.80
CA PRO A 405 17.32 4.31 -17.62
C PRO A 405 17.92 5.71 -17.85
N GLY A 406 18.79 6.13 -16.93
CA GLY A 406 19.42 7.45 -16.92
C GLY A 406 18.64 8.55 -16.19
N ASP A 407 17.35 8.34 -15.89
CA ASP A 407 16.60 9.28 -15.05
C ASP A 407 17.25 9.40 -13.67
N THR A 408 17.33 10.63 -13.17
CA THR A 408 17.92 10.95 -11.87
C THR A 408 16.93 11.73 -11.03
N PHE A 409 16.86 11.42 -9.73
CA PHE A 409 15.96 12.07 -8.78
C PHE A 409 16.59 12.15 -7.38
N THR A 410 16.10 13.09 -6.57
CA THR A 410 16.50 13.20 -5.16
C THR A 410 15.47 12.49 -4.28
N ALA A 411 15.90 11.49 -3.52
CA ALA A 411 15.11 10.72 -2.57
C ALA A 411 15.32 11.28 -1.15
N GLY A 412 14.92 12.54 -0.93
CA GLY A 412 14.97 13.22 0.37
C GLY A 412 16.28 12.99 1.14
N LYS A 413 16.20 12.38 2.34
CA LYS A 413 17.36 12.13 3.22
C LYS A 413 18.44 11.22 2.61
N LEU A 414 18.09 10.41 1.61
CA LEU A 414 19.01 9.46 0.97
C LEU A 414 19.80 10.08 -0.19
N GLY A 415 19.53 11.33 -0.56
CA GLY A 415 20.26 12.04 -1.60
C GLY A 415 19.83 11.64 -3.01
N SER A 416 20.77 11.67 -3.97
CA SER A 416 20.48 11.48 -5.39
C SER A 416 20.64 10.03 -5.83
N TYR A 417 19.68 9.54 -6.61
CA TYR A 417 19.71 8.23 -7.24
C TYR A 417 19.50 8.34 -8.75
N THR A 418 20.09 7.40 -9.49
CA THR A 418 19.93 7.27 -10.94
C THR A 418 19.41 5.86 -11.25
N ILE A 419 18.45 5.78 -12.17
CA ILE A 419 17.96 4.51 -12.71
C ILE A 419 19.02 3.96 -13.66
N ASP A 420 19.51 2.76 -13.41
CA ASP A 420 20.51 2.13 -14.26
C ASP A 420 19.93 1.61 -15.59
N LYS A 421 20.79 1.00 -16.41
CA LYS A 421 20.44 0.46 -17.73
C LYS A 421 19.37 -0.64 -17.70
N ASP A 422 19.18 -1.31 -16.56
CA ASP A 422 18.24 -2.43 -16.39
C ASP A 422 16.94 -1.97 -15.69
N GLY A 423 16.77 -0.65 -15.51
CA GLY A 423 15.62 -0.08 -14.84
C GLY A 423 15.65 -0.32 -13.33
N VAL A 424 16.84 -0.36 -12.73
CA VAL A 424 17.07 -0.62 -11.31
C VAL A 424 17.65 0.60 -10.61
N VAL A 425 17.18 0.86 -9.40
CA VAL A 425 17.80 1.78 -8.44
C VAL A 425 18.37 0.96 -7.30
N LEU A 426 19.68 1.08 -7.04
CA LEU A 426 20.36 0.35 -5.99
C LEU A 426 20.44 1.20 -4.72
N LEU A 427 19.88 0.71 -3.61
CA LEU A 427 19.95 1.40 -2.31
C LEU A 427 21.40 1.54 -1.83
N GLY A 428 22.17 0.45 -1.83
CA GLY A 428 23.56 0.48 -1.39
C GLY A 428 24.25 -0.87 -1.35
N LYS A 429 25.19 -1.03 -0.42
CA LYS A 429 25.92 -2.28 -0.18
C LYS A 429 25.33 -3.02 1.02
N PRO A 430 25.41 -4.37 1.05
CA PRO A 430 25.04 -5.11 2.25
C PRO A 430 25.99 -4.77 3.41
N THR A 431 25.44 -4.70 4.61
CA THR A 431 26.15 -4.55 5.88
C THR A 431 26.26 -5.91 6.54
N VAL A 432 27.47 -6.29 6.96
CA VAL A 432 27.67 -7.48 7.80
C VAL A 432 27.48 -7.10 9.26
N PHE A 433 26.67 -7.89 9.96
CA PHE A 433 26.40 -7.76 11.37
C PHE A 433 27.07 -8.89 12.15
N ASN A 434 27.73 -8.54 13.24
CA ASN A 434 28.41 -9.46 14.14
C ASN A 434 28.43 -8.87 15.55
N LYS A 435 29.08 -9.57 16.50
CA LYS A 435 29.12 -9.13 17.91
C LYS A 435 29.67 -7.72 18.14
N ASP A 436 30.48 -7.19 17.21
CA ASP A 436 31.17 -5.92 17.37
C ASP A 436 30.27 -4.72 17.01
N ASN A 437 29.25 -4.93 16.17
CA ASN A 437 28.38 -3.86 15.69
C ASN A 437 26.87 -4.11 15.90
N ILE A 438 26.43 -5.31 16.29
CA ILE A 438 25.00 -5.67 16.35
C ILE A 438 24.16 -4.77 17.26
N ASP A 439 24.76 -4.23 18.33
CA ASP A 439 24.09 -3.35 19.29
C ASP A 439 23.99 -1.88 18.81
N GLN A 440 24.59 -1.56 17.66
CA GLN A 440 24.52 -0.22 17.05
C GLN A 440 23.28 -0.04 16.15
N PHE A 441 22.54 -1.11 15.87
CA PHE A 441 21.42 -1.11 14.95
C PHE A 441 20.12 -1.52 15.67
N ASN A 442 19.02 -0.85 15.29
CA ASN A 442 17.70 -1.07 15.87
C ASN A 442 16.61 -1.11 14.78
N PHE A 443 16.61 -2.18 13.99
CA PHE A 443 15.60 -2.45 12.99
C PHE A 443 15.38 -3.93 12.73
#